data_AF-A0A8T2S1A5-F1
#
_entry.id   AF-A0A8T2S1A5-F1
#
_cell.length_a   1.000
_cell.length_b   1.000
_cell.length_c   1.000
_cell.angle_alpha   90.00
_cell.angle_beta   90.00
_cell.angle_gamma   90.00
#
_symmetry.space_group_name_H-M   'P 1'
#
loop_
_entity.id
_entity.type
_entity.pdbx_description
1 polymer ?
#
loop_
_entity_poly.entity_id
_entity_poly.type
_entity_poly.pdbx_seq_one_letter_code
_entity_poly.pdbx_strand_id
1 'polypeptide(L)'
;MVVTFAPTGLTTEVKSVEMHHEALQEALPGDNVGFNVKNVAVKDLKRGFVASDSKNDPAKEAANFTSQVIIMNHPGQIGNGYAPVLDCHTSHIAVKFAEILTKIDRRSGKELEKEPKFLKNGDAGFVKMIPTKPMTVETFAEYPPLGRFAVRDMRQTVAVGVIKAVEKKDATGAKVTKAAQKKK
;
A
#
# COMPACT_ATOMS: atom_id res chain seq x y z
N MET A 1 10.52 5.55 21.05
CA MET A 1 9.84 5.92 19.80
C MET A 1 8.33 5.85 19.99
N VAL A 2 7.57 6.71 19.30
CA VAL A 2 6.09 6.62 19.21
C VAL A 2 5.73 6.36 17.75
N VAL A 3 4.99 5.29 17.49
CA VAL A 3 4.64 4.82 16.15
C VAL A 3 3.16 4.97 15.88
N THR A 4 2.81 5.21 14.62
CA THR A 4 1.44 5.24 14.10
C THR A 4 1.24 4.06 13.16
N PHE A 5 0.09 3.40 13.28
CA PHE A 5 -0.31 2.27 12.45
C PHE A 5 -1.41 2.66 11.48
N ALA A 6 -1.07 2.69 10.19
CA ALA A 6 -2.00 2.89 9.09
C ALA A 6 -2.59 1.54 8.63
N PRO A 7 -3.84 1.50 8.15
CA PRO A 7 -4.70 2.64 7.79
C PRO A 7 -5.45 3.27 8.98
N THR A 8 -5.47 2.64 10.15
CA THR A 8 -6.31 3.07 11.29
C THR A 8 -5.89 4.37 11.99
N GLY A 9 -4.64 4.80 11.80
CA GLY A 9 -4.05 5.93 12.52
C GLY A 9 -3.78 5.65 14.00
N LEU A 10 -3.84 4.39 14.46
CA LEU A 10 -3.60 4.05 15.86
C LEU A 10 -2.17 4.43 16.26
N THR A 11 -2.01 5.23 17.32
CA THR A 11 -0.68 5.68 17.78
C THR A 11 -0.32 5.12 19.15
N THR A 12 0.89 4.55 19.26
CA THR A 12 1.37 3.93 20.50
C THR A 12 2.89 4.01 20.68
N GLU A 13 3.35 3.74 21.90
CA GLU A 13 4.75 3.66 22.26
C GLU A 13 5.32 2.25 21.98
N VAL A 14 6.50 2.21 21.36
CA VAL A 14 7.33 1.01 21.25
C VAL A 14 8.15 0.82 22.53
N LYS A 15 8.16 -0.41 23.07
CA LYS A 15 8.83 -0.79 24.31
C LYS A 15 10.17 -1.50 24.12
N SER A 16 10.19 -2.48 23.24
CA SER A 16 11.38 -3.25 22.88
C SER A 16 11.31 -3.63 21.41
N VAL A 17 12.47 -3.94 20.84
CA VAL A 17 12.62 -4.52 19.51
C VAL A 17 13.56 -5.73 19.63
N GLU A 18 13.22 -6.80 18.93
CA GLU A 18 13.90 -8.09 19.01
C GLU A 18 14.05 -8.70 17.62
N MET A 19 15.18 -9.36 17.37
CA MET A 19 15.44 -10.14 16.16
C MET A 19 16.04 -11.48 16.58
N HIS A 20 15.50 -12.59 16.08
CA HIS A 20 15.97 -13.94 16.44
C HIS A 20 16.08 -14.21 17.96
N HIS A 21 15.13 -13.69 18.74
CA HIS A 21 15.08 -13.77 20.22
C HIS A 21 16.16 -12.97 20.97
N GLU A 22 16.89 -12.09 20.28
CA GLU A 22 17.85 -11.17 20.89
C GLU A 22 17.29 -9.74 20.86
N ALA A 23 17.45 -9.03 21.99
CA ALA A 23 17.03 -7.64 22.10
C ALA A 23 17.98 -6.74 21.30
N LEU A 24 17.40 -5.82 20.52
CA LEU A 24 18.14 -4.82 19.75
C LEU A 24 17.90 -3.43 20.34
N GLN A 25 18.90 -2.56 20.20
CA GLN A 25 18.77 -1.14 20.54
C GLN A 25 18.06 -0.37 19.43
N GLU A 26 18.33 -0.74 18.18
CA GLU A 26 17.73 -0.19 16.98
C GLU A 26 17.58 -1.27 15.90
N ALA A 27 16.68 -1.05 14.95
CA ALA A 27 16.50 -1.90 13.78
C ALA A 27 16.72 -1.06 12.52
N LEU A 28 17.48 -1.60 11.57
CA LEU A 28 17.86 -0.93 10.34
C LEU A 28 17.05 -1.48 9.14
N PRO A 29 17.02 -0.76 8.00
CA PRO A 29 16.33 -1.24 6.81
C PRO A 29 16.86 -2.61 6.36
N GLY A 30 15.98 -3.61 6.32
CA GLY A 30 16.32 -5.00 5.96
C GLY A 30 16.14 -6.00 7.10
N ASP A 31 16.13 -5.52 8.35
CA ASP A 31 15.96 -6.38 9.52
C ASP A 31 14.53 -6.90 9.65
N ASN A 32 14.38 -8.19 9.91
CA ASN A 32 13.09 -8.80 10.21
C ASN A 32 12.90 -8.89 11.72
N VAL A 33 12.22 -7.89 12.29
CA VAL A 33 12.11 -7.72 13.74
C VAL A 33 10.69 -7.91 14.25
N GLY A 34 10.59 -8.38 15.48
CA GLY A 34 9.40 -8.18 16.32
C GLY A 34 9.62 -6.96 17.21
N PHE A 35 8.56 -6.18 17.48
CA PHE A 35 8.66 -5.10 18.46
C PHE A 35 7.41 -5.05 19.35
N ASN A 36 7.62 -4.74 20.62
CA ASN A 36 6.56 -4.70 21.61
C ASN A 36 5.92 -3.30 21.64
N VAL A 37 4.58 -3.25 21.63
CA VAL A 37 3.81 -2.00 21.72
C VAL A 37 2.84 -2.02 22.89
N LYS A 38 2.65 -0.87 23.53
CA LYS A 38 1.84 -0.78 24.75
C LYS A 38 0.36 -0.51 24.46
N ASN A 39 -0.55 -1.13 25.22
CA ASN A 39 -1.99 -0.82 25.21
C ASN A 39 -2.67 -0.97 23.83
N VAL A 40 -2.21 -1.91 23.01
CA VAL A 40 -2.82 -2.26 21.72
C VAL A 40 -3.26 -3.72 21.79
N ALA A 41 -4.52 -4.01 21.45
CA ALA A 41 -5.02 -5.37 21.41
C ALA A 41 -4.61 -6.04 20.09
N VAL A 42 -4.40 -7.36 20.08
CA VAL A 42 -4.04 -8.12 18.86
C VAL A 42 -5.06 -7.90 17.74
N LYS A 43 -6.35 -7.78 18.07
CA LYS A 43 -7.42 -7.52 17.08
C LYS A 43 -7.36 -6.14 16.43
N ASP A 44 -6.65 -5.18 17.04
CA ASP A 44 -6.54 -3.81 16.56
C ASP A 44 -5.49 -3.68 15.44
N LEU A 45 -4.61 -4.68 15.28
CA LEU A 45 -3.57 -4.72 14.23
C LEU A 45 -3.73 -5.95 13.36
N LYS A 46 -3.46 -5.82 12.06
CA LYS A 46 -3.58 -6.91 11.09
C LYS A 46 -2.40 -6.90 10.14
N ARG A 47 -2.09 -8.07 9.56
CA ARG A 47 -1.15 -8.17 8.45
C ARG A 47 -1.61 -7.24 7.32
N GLY A 48 -0.66 -6.50 6.73
CA GLY A 48 -0.94 -5.45 5.74
C GLY A 48 -1.04 -4.05 6.33
N PHE A 49 -1.03 -3.88 7.65
CA PHE A 49 -0.90 -2.55 8.26
C PHE A 49 0.56 -2.07 8.17
N VAL A 50 0.73 -0.75 8.09
CA VAL A 50 2.04 -0.10 8.00
C VAL A 50 2.29 0.68 9.28
N ALA A 51 3.41 0.39 9.94
CA ALA A 51 3.89 1.14 11.09
C ALA A 51 4.88 2.22 10.62
N SER A 52 4.72 3.44 11.11
CA SER A 52 5.61 4.56 10.81
C SER A 52 5.90 5.37 12.08
N ASP A 53 6.93 6.21 12.07
CA ASP A 53 7.10 7.19 13.14
C ASP A 53 5.91 8.16 13.14
N SER A 54 5.38 8.45 14.33
CA SER A 54 4.28 9.41 14.50
C SER A 54 4.73 10.87 14.30
N LYS A 55 6.03 11.16 14.39
CA LYS A 55 6.61 12.51 14.30
C LYS A 55 7.29 12.77 12.94
N ASN A 56 7.46 11.77 12.09
CA ASN A 56 8.11 11.90 10.79
C ASN A 56 7.31 11.18 9.71
N ASP A 57 6.59 11.94 8.88
CA ASP A 57 5.72 11.47 7.79
C ASP A 57 4.90 10.20 8.16
N PRO A 58 3.92 10.31 9.07
CA PRO A 58 3.14 9.17 9.49
C PRO A 58 2.31 8.61 8.32
N ALA A 59 2.38 7.29 8.13
CA ALA A 59 1.62 6.57 7.13
C ALA A 59 0.12 6.77 7.31
N LYS A 60 -0.64 6.81 6.20
CA LYS A 60 -2.09 7.07 6.18
C LYS A 60 -2.83 6.07 5.32
N GLU A 61 -4.15 6.03 5.46
CA GLU A 61 -5.01 5.28 4.53
C GLU A 61 -5.00 5.94 3.15
N ALA A 62 -4.94 5.15 2.08
CA ALA A 62 -5.12 5.62 0.72
C ALA A 62 -6.62 5.66 0.37
N ALA A 63 -7.13 6.84 -0.01
CA ALA A 63 -8.47 7.00 -0.56
C ALA A 63 -8.55 6.39 -1.97
N ASN A 64 -7.56 6.73 -2.79
CA ASN A 64 -7.31 6.16 -4.09
C ASN A 64 -5.85 6.39 -4.46
N PHE A 65 -5.38 5.73 -5.51
CA PHE A 65 -4.02 5.92 -6.00
C PHE A 65 -3.96 5.69 -7.51
N THR A 66 -3.08 6.43 -8.17
CA THR A 66 -2.82 6.29 -9.61
C THR A 66 -1.55 5.50 -9.82
N SER A 67 -1.64 4.44 -10.63
CA SER A 67 -0.53 3.52 -10.89
C SER A 67 -0.25 3.37 -12.35
N GLN A 68 1.02 3.21 -12.68
CA GLN A 68 1.43 2.65 -13.97
C GLN A 68 1.34 1.13 -13.86
N VAL A 69 0.54 0.51 -14.72
CA VAL A 69 0.38 -0.95 -14.79
C VAL A 69 0.86 -1.50 -16.12
N ILE A 70 1.32 -2.74 -16.10
CA ILE A 70 1.63 -3.54 -17.28
C ILE A 70 0.82 -4.83 -17.17
N ILE A 71 -0.05 -5.06 -18.15
CA ILE A 71 -0.90 -6.26 -18.19
C ILE A 71 -0.10 -7.41 -18.78
N MET A 72 -0.16 -8.57 -18.12
CA MET A 72 0.54 -9.79 -18.53
C MET A 72 -0.32 -11.02 -18.27
N ASN A 73 -0.28 -12.01 -19.16
CA ASN A 73 -0.92 -13.31 -18.94
C ASN A 73 -2.44 -13.28 -18.66
N HIS A 74 -3.14 -12.19 -18.99
CA HIS A 74 -4.60 -12.12 -18.88
C HIS A 74 -5.26 -12.58 -20.20
N PRO A 75 -6.20 -13.53 -20.19
CA PRO A 75 -6.79 -14.09 -21.41
C PRO A 75 -7.81 -13.16 -22.10
N GLY A 76 -8.36 -12.19 -21.36
CA GLY A 76 -9.36 -11.26 -21.86
C GLY A 76 -8.90 -9.80 -21.83
N GLN A 77 -9.87 -8.91 -21.73
CA GLN A 77 -9.69 -7.46 -21.63
C GLN A 77 -9.99 -6.98 -20.21
N ILE A 78 -9.23 -6.00 -19.72
CA ILE A 78 -9.42 -5.35 -18.43
C ILE A 78 -9.99 -3.95 -18.67
N GLY A 79 -11.22 -3.73 -18.23
CA GLY A 79 -11.90 -2.43 -18.35
C GLY A 79 -12.15 -1.76 -16.99
N ASN A 80 -12.74 -0.57 -17.05
CA ASN A 80 -13.21 0.14 -15.85
C ASN A 80 -14.18 -0.74 -15.05
N GLY A 81 -13.99 -0.78 -13.74
CA GLY A 81 -14.78 -1.61 -12.83
C GLY A 81 -14.18 -2.97 -12.51
N TYR A 82 -13.14 -3.42 -13.21
CA TYR A 82 -12.41 -4.64 -12.88
C TYR A 82 -11.87 -4.59 -11.44
N ALA A 83 -12.08 -5.63 -10.64
CA ALA A 83 -11.78 -5.64 -9.20
C ALA A 83 -10.96 -6.86 -8.75
N PRO A 84 -9.72 -7.01 -9.22
CA PRO A 84 -8.83 -8.11 -8.85
C PRO A 84 -8.26 -7.92 -7.44
N VAL A 85 -7.50 -8.92 -6.98
CA VAL A 85 -6.72 -8.80 -5.75
C VAL A 85 -5.36 -8.20 -6.03
N LEU A 86 -4.94 -7.28 -5.18
CA LEU A 86 -3.66 -6.59 -5.28
C LEU A 86 -2.79 -6.98 -4.08
N ASP A 87 -1.60 -7.49 -4.38
CA ASP A 87 -0.54 -7.77 -3.42
C ASP A 87 0.47 -6.65 -3.45
N CYS A 88 0.50 -5.86 -2.38
CA CYS A 88 1.47 -4.81 -2.17
C CYS A 88 2.08 -5.03 -0.79
N HIS A 89 3.41 -5.04 -0.67
CA HIS A 89 4.12 -5.39 0.56
C HIS A 89 3.56 -6.68 1.22
N THR A 90 2.93 -6.55 2.38
CA THR A 90 2.25 -7.61 3.13
C THR A 90 0.72 -7.52 3.05
N SER A 91 0.19 -6.49 2.39
CA SER A 91 -1.24 -6.30 2.15
C SER A 91 -1.72 -7.15 0.97
N HIS A 92 -2.92 -7.69 1.14
CA HIS A 92 -3.61 -8.54 0.18
C HIS A 92 -5.08 -8.12 0.14
N ILE A 93 -5.42 -7.18 -0.75
CA ILE A 93 -6.73 -6.50 -0.75
C ILE A 93 -7.25 -6.40 -2.18
N ALA A 94 -8.57 -6.59 -2.36
CA ALA A 94 -9.22 -6.34 -3.64
C ALA A 94 -9.26 -4.85 -3.96
N VAL A 95 -8.89 -4.47 -5.18
CA VAL A 95 -8.78 -3.08 -5.62
C VAL A 95 -9.52 -2.90 -6.93
N LYS A 96 -10.42 -1.93 -6.98
CA LYS A 96 -11.17 -1.59 -8.19
C LYS A 96 -10.32 -0.72 -9.11
N PHE A 97 -10.19 -1.12 -10.37
CA PHE A 97 -9.73 -0.30 -11.48
C PHE A 97 -10.85 0.70 -11.78
N ALA A 98 -10.83 1.85 -11.11
CA ALA A 98 -11.91 2.82 -11.20
C ALA A 98 -11.95 3.45 -12.59
N GLU A 99 -10.78 3.84 -13.10
CA GLU A 99 -10.65 4.53 -14.38
C GLU A 99 -9.29 4.22 -15.00
N ILE A 100 -9.27 3.81 -16.25
CA ILE A 100 -8.07 3.72 -17.07
C ILE A 100 -7.87 5.08 -17.72
N LEU A 101 -6.88 5.83 -17.23
CA LEU A 101 -6.64 7.22 -17.61
C LEU A 101 -5.97 7.31 -18.99
N THR A 102 -4.96 6.48 -19.21
CA THR A 102 -4.12 6.58 -20.41
C THR A 102 -3.49 5.22 -20.72
N LYS A 103 -3.47 4.84 -22.00
CA LYS A 103 -2.61 3.77 -22.52
C LYS A 103 -1.26 4.34 -22.92
N ILE A 104 -0.19 3.67 -22.52
CA ILE A 104 1.18 4.12 -22.79
C ILE A 104 1.99 3.02 -23.45
N ASP A 105 3.02 3.41 -24.19
CA ASP A 105 4.06 2.49 -24.63
C ASP A 105 4.87 2.01 -23.42
N ARG A 106 5.01 0.69 -23.26
CA ARG A 106 5.64 0.08 -22.09
C ARG A 106 7.12 0.48 -21.93
N ARG A 107 7.83 0.77 -23.04
CA ARG A 107 9.27 1.04 -23.03
C ARG A 107 9.58 2.52 -22.87
N SER A 108 8.93 3.35 -23.67
CA SER A 108 9.17 4.79 -23.73
C SER A 108 8.28 5.60 -22.78
N GLY A 109 7.18 5.03 -22.29
CA GLY A 109 6.20 5.74 -21.45
C GLY A 109 5.37 6.78 -22.21
N LYS A 110 5.52 6.88 -23.54
CA LYS A 110 4.74 7.82 -24.36
C LYS A 110 3.28 7.43 -24.38
N GLU A 111 2.42 8.44 -24.28
CA GLU A 111 0.97 8.29 -24.43
C GLU A 111 0.64 7.78 -25.84
N LEU A 112 -0.17 6.72 -25.90
CA LEU A 112 -0.67 6.12 -27.14
C LEU A 112 -2.15 6.42 -27.34
N GLU A 113 -2.94 6.37 -26.26
CA GLU A 113 -4.39 6.57 -26.29
C GLU A 113 -4.85 7.13 -24.94
N LYS A 114 -5.65 8.20 -24.97
CA LYS A 114 -6.27 8.78 -23.78
C LYS A 114 -7.60 8.08 -23.49
N GLU A 115 -7.85 7.77 -22.23
CA GLU A 115 -9.09 7.14 -21.73
C GLU A 115 -9.52 5.90 -22.54
N PRO A 116 -8.63 4.89 -22.70
CA PRO A 116 -8.97 3.69 -23.47
C PRO A 116 -10.08 2.90 -22.76
N LYS A 117 -10.95 2.25 -23.54
CA LYS A 117 -12.05 1.44 -22.99
C LYS A 117 -11.57 0.21 -22.20
N PHE A 118 -10.43 -0.35 -22.57
CA PHE A 118 -9.83 -1.52 -21.94
C PHE A 118 -8.32 -1.60 -22.20
N LEU A 119 -7.63 -2.38 -21.36
CA LEU A 119 -6.25 -2.84 -21.56
C LEU A 119 -6.25 -4.35 -21.81
N LYS A 120 -5.36 -4.83 -22.68
CA LYS A 120 -5.16 -6.28 -22.93
C LYS A 120 -3.72 -6.70 -22.64
N ASN A 121 -3.46 -8.00 -22.73
CA ASN A 121 -2.12 -8.56 -22.53
C ASN A 121 -1.05 -7.81 -23.34
N GLY A 122 0.02 -7.38 -22.68
CA GLY A 122 1.12 -6.61 -23.26
C GLY A 122 0.96 -5.09 -23.19
N ASP A 123 -0.26 -4.59 -22.96
CA ASP A 123 -0.50 -3.16 -22.82
C ASP A 123 0.03 -2.62 -21.48
N ALA A 124 0.41 -1.35 -21.49
CA ALA A 124 0.68 -0.59 -20.29
C ALA A 124 -0.22 0.64 -20.22
N GLY A 125 -0.52 1.11 -19.02
CA GLY A 125 -1.36 2.29 -18.84
C GLY A 125 -1.31 2.88 -17.45
N PHE A 126 -1.81 4.10 -17.32
CA PHE A 126 -2.10 4.72 -16.03
C PHE A 126 -3.54 4.40 -15.63
N VAL A 127 -3.71 3.90 -14.40
CA VAL A 127 -4.99 3.50 -13.87
C VAL A 127 -5.18 4.14 -12.50
N LYS A 128 -6.33 4.78 -12.31
CA LYS A 128 -6.83 5.19 -10.99
C LYS A 128 -7.48 3.99 -10.30
N MET A 129 -7.00 3.69 -9.11
CA MET A 129 -7.35 2.51 -8.35
C MET A 129 -7.96 2.89 -7.00
N ILE A 130 -9.00 2.14 -6.59
CA ILE A 130 -9.70 2.36 -5.32
C ILE A 130 -9.71 1.05 -4.51
N PRO A 131 -9.05 1.00 -3.34
CA PRO A 131 -9.15 -0.14 -2.43
C PRO A 131 -10.60 -0.42 -2.00
N THR A 132 -10.99 -1.69 -1.96
CA THR A 132 -12.31 -2.10 -1.42
C THR A 132 -12.34 -2.15 0.10
N LYS A 133 -11.17 -2.19 0.74
CA LYS A 133 -10.97 -2.14 2.19
C LYS A 133 -9.86 -1.13 2.52
N PRO A 134 -9.84 -0.56 3.74
CA PRO A 134 -8.76 0.33 4.16
C PRO A 134 -7.39 -0.29 3.88
N MET A 135 -6.56 0.45 3.15
CA MET A 135 -5.24 0.04 2.69
C MET A 135 -4.30 1.23 2.81
N THR A 136 -3.02 0.95 3.08
CA THR A 136 -1.95 1.93 3.04
C THR A 136 -0.99 1.54 1.94
N VAL A 137 -0.69 2.50 1.08
CA VAL A 137 0.31 2.39 0.02
C VAL A 137 0.99 3.74 -0.13
N GLU A 138 2.16 3.74 -0.73
CA GLU A 138 2.95 4.96 -0.93
C GLU A 138 3.42 5.06 -2.38
N THR A 139 3.88 6.25 -2.79
CA THR A 139 4.45 6.40 -4.12
C THR A 139 5.74 5.58 -4.24
N PHE A 140 5.96 4.99 -5.41
CA PHE A 140 7.16 4.20 -5.67
C PHE A 140 8.44 5.04 -5.58
N ALA A 141 8.35 6.34 -5.88
CA ALA A 141 9.50 7.24 -5.83
C ALA A 141 9.96 7.51 -4.39
N GLU A 142 9.02 7.66 -3.45
CA GLU A 142 9.33 7.96 -2.04
C GLU A 142 9.62 6.69 -1.24
N TYR A 143 8.75 5.69 -1.35
CA TYR A 143 8.86 4.44 -0.59
C TYR A 143 8.73 3.22 -1.53
N PRO A 144 9.81 2.85 -2.26
CA PRO A 144 9.80 1.76 -3.24
C PRO A 144 9.16 0.43 -2.76
N PRO A 145 9.40 -0.05 -1.52
CA PRO A 145 8.80 -1.30 -1.03
C PRO A 145 7.27 -1.25 -0.84
N LEU A 146 6.70 -0.05 -0.69
CA LEU A 146 5.26 0.19 -0.52
C LEU A 146 4.56 0.67 -1.81
N GLY A 147 5.33 0.91 -2.87
CA GLY A 147 4.84 1.41 -4.16
C GLY A 147 4.82 0.38 -5.29
N ARG A 148 5.37 -0.83 -5.10
CA ARG A 148 5.31 -1.94 -6.07
C ARG A 148 4.21 -2.91 -5.70
N PHE A 149 3.48 -3.40 -6.69
CA PHE A 149 2.46 -4.41 -6.46
C PHE A 149 2.30 -5.38 -7.62
N ALA A 150 1.73 -6.54 -7.29
CA ALA A 150 1.24 -7.51 -8.23
C ALA A 150 -0.29 -7.53 -8.20
N VAL A 151 -0.91 -7.69 -9.37
CA VAL A 151 -2.35 -7.88 -9.52
C VAL A 151 -2.57 -9.35 -9.81
N ARG A 152 -3.40 -10.00 -8.98
CA ARG A 152 -3.74 -11.41 -9.10
C ARG A 152 -5.20 -11.62 -9.36
N ASP A 153 -5.46 -12.50 -10.31
CA ASP A 153 -6.79 -13.01 -10.64
C ASP A 153 -6.66 -14.46 -11.11
N MET A 154 -7.67 -15.29 -10.86
CA MET A 154 -7.69 -16.71 -11.23
C MET A 154 -6.42 -17.49 -10.81
N ARG A 155 -5.82 -17.14 -9.66
CA ARG A 155 -4.54 -17.69 -9.14
C ARG A 155 -3.32 -17.41 -10.01
N GLN A 156 -3.39 -16.44 -10.90
CA GLN A 156 -2.30 -16.01 -11.78
C GLN A 156 -2.01 -14.52 -11.58
N THR A 157 -0.76 -14.13 -11.83
CA THR A 157 -0.41 -12.70 -11.88
C THR A 157 -0.79 -12.16 -13.26
N VAL A 158 -1.78 -11.26 -13.27
CA VAL A 158 -2.39 -10.71 -14.49
C VAL A 158 -1.89 -9.30 -14.83
N ALA A 159 -1.29 -8.62 -13.85
CA ALA A 159 -0.58 -7.37 -14.08
C ALA A 159 0.44 -7.13 -12.96
N VAL A 160 1.39 -6.24 -13.23
CA VAL A 160 2.29 -5.66 -12.23
C VAL A 160 2.25 -4.14 -12.37
N GLY A 161 2.48 -3.43 -11.27
CA GLY A 161 2.42 -1.98 -11.31
C GLY A 161 3.29 -1.28 -10.29
N VAL A 162 3.47 0.01 -10.55
CA VAL A 162 4.13 0.95 -9.65
C VAL A 162 3.23 2.15 -9.40
N ILE A 163 3.08 2.53 -8.15
CA ILE A 163 2.25 3.65 -7.72
C ILE A 163 2.98 4.95 -8.02
N LYS A 164 2.28 5.88 -8.68
CA LYS A 164 2.81 7.19 -9.06
C LYS A 164 2.28 8.33 -8.21
N ALA A 165 1.04 8.22 -7.75
CA ALA A 165 0.39 9.21 -6.89
C ALA A 165 -0.60 8.52 -5.95
N VAL A 166 -0.74 9.04 -4.74
CA VAL A 166 -1.67 8.54 -3.73
C VAL A 166 -2.46 9.72 -3.16
N GLU A 167 -3.78 9.61 -3.17
CA GLU A 167 -4.64 10.52 -2.42
C GLU A 167 -4.83 9.92 -1.02
N LYS A 168 -4.19 10.50 0.00
CA LYS A 168 -4.26 10.02 1.38
C LYS A 168 -5.52 10.56 2.06
N LYS A 169 -6.22 9.72 2.84
CA LYS A 169 -7.30 10.17 3.72
C LYS A 169 -6.73 10.85 4.96
N ASP A 170 -7.42 11.88 5.43
CA ASP A 170 -7.17 12.43 6.75
C ASP A 170 -7.60 11.46 7.84
N ALA A 171 -6.78 11.38 8.90
CA ALA A 171 -6.99 10.49 10.03
C ALA A 171 -8.17 10.99 10.89
N THR A 172 -9.39 10.65 10.50
CA THR A 172 -10.59 10.95 11.29
C THR A 172 -10.80 9.86 12.35
N GLY A 173 -10.84 10.25 13.64
CA GLY A 173 -11.13 9.33 14.74
C GLY A 173 -9.98 8.39 15.17
N ALA A 174 -8.74 8.72 14.82
CA ALA A 174 -7.57 7.91 15.17
C ALA A 174 -7.41 7.73 16.70
N LYS A 175 -7.34 6.47 17.15
CA LYS A 175 -7.16 6.10 18.56
C LYS A 175 -5.71 6.35 18.99
N VAL A 176 -5.49 7.35 19.84
CA VAL A 176 -4.20 7.61 20.47
C VAL A 176 -4.16 6.94 21.85
N THR A 177 -3.19 6.06 22.08
CA THR A 177 -3.08 5.39 23.39
C THR A 177 -2.59 6.36 24.48
N LYS A 178 -2.96 6.11 25.75
CA LYS A 178 -2.45 6.87 26.90
C LYS A 178 -0.91 6.86 26.99
N ALA A 179 -0.26 5.80 26.49
CA ALA A 179 1.20 5.69 26.47
C ALA A 179 1.83 6.68 25.47
N ALA A 180 1.24 6.80 24.27
CA ALA A 180 1.67 7.79 23.29
C ALA A 180 1.48 9.23 23.78
N GLN A 181 0.35 9.52 24.47
CA GLN A 181 0.09 10.86 25.01
C GLN A 181 1.14 11.32 26.03
N LYS A 182 1.66 10.40 26.87
CA LYS A 182 2.69 10.73 27.88
C LYS A 182 4.09 10.95 27.30
N LYS A 183 4.34 10.53 26.06
CA LYS A 183 5.64 10.63 25.37
C LYS A 183 5.66 11.66 24.24
N LYS A 184 4.53 12.33 23.98
CA LYS A 184 4.49 13.45 23.04
C LYS A 184 5.35 14.58 23.59
#